data_AF-A0A523TFB4-F1
#
_entry.id   AF-A0A523TFB4-F1
#
_cell.length_a   1.000
_cell.length_b   1.000
_cell.length_c   1.000
_cell.angle_alpha   90.00
_cell.angle_beta   90.00
_cell.angle_gamma   90.00
#
_symmetry.space_group_name_H-M   'P 1'
#
loop_
_entity.id
_entity.type
_entity.pdbx_description
1 polymer ?
#
loop_
_entity_poly.entity_id
_entity_poly.type
_entity_poly.pdbx_seq_one_letter_code
_entity_poly.pdbx_strand_id
1 'polypeptide(L)' 'MLSVFIPTTPNPTSGYLALIPEKNTTPLPIRIESAFKLVISGGALAPQYKDELKEGRRSLEDHGKSRDSTLESPHD' A
#
# COMPACT_ATOMS: atom_id res chain seq x y z
N MET A 1 -8.70 5.19 -10.49
CA MET A 1 -9.51 4.20 -9.75
C MET A 1 -8.58 3.06 -9.37
N LEU A 2 -8.62 2.55 -8.14
CA LEU A 2 -7.78 1.46 -7.66
C LEU A 2 -8.59 0.18 -7.49
N SER A 3 -8.01 -0.96 -7.87
CA SER A 3 -8.52 -2.28 -7.56
C SER A 3 -7.86 -2.76 -6.27
N VAL A 4 -8.63 -2.83 -5.18
CA VAL A 4 -8.14 -3.12 -3.83
C VAL A 4 -8.67 -4.49 -3.41
N PHE A 5 -7.77 -5.44 -3.18
CA PHE A 5 -8.13 -6.73 -2.58
C PHE A 5 -8.11 -6.62 -1.06
N ILE A 6 -9.22 -6.98 -0.42
CA ILE A 6 -9.42 -6.96 1.03
C ILE A 6 -9.43 -8.43 1.50
N PRO A 7 -8.28 -8.96 1.97
CA PRO A 7 -8.18 -10.35 2.39
C PRO A 7 -8.88 -10.56 3.74
N THR A 8 -9.31 -11.79 3.98
CA THR A 8 -9.69 -12.27 5.31
C THR A 8 -8.47 -12.73 6.10
N THR A 9 -8.42 -12.47 7.39
CA THR A 9 -7.40 -13.06 8.28
C THR A 9 -7.87 -14.42 8.81
N PRO A 10 -7.00 -15.45 8.91
CA PRO A 10 -5.58 -15.48 8.57
C PRO A 10 -5.27 -15.88 7.11
N ASN A 11 -6.27 -16.24 6.30
CA ASN A 11 -6.04 -16.77 4.96
C ASN A 11 -5.98 -15.65 3.90
N PRO A 12 -4.80 -15.29 3.36
CA PRO A 12 -4.65 -14.16 2.43
C PRO A 12 -5.18 -14.46 1.01
N THR A 13 -5.76 -15.64 0.77
CA THR A 13 -6.32 -16.01 -0.54
C THR A 13 -7.80 -15.71 -0.69
N SER A 14 -8.54 -15.65 0.42
CA SER A 14 -9.98 -15.32 0.43
C SER A 14 -10.22 -13.87 0.80
N GLY A 15 -11.30 -13.28 0.29
CA GLY A 15 -11.61 -11.87 0.52
C GLY A 15 -12.54 -11.27 -0.52
N TYR A 16 -12.53 -9.94 -0.58
CA TYR A 16 -13.34 -9.15 -1.51
C TYR A 16 -12.44 -8.30 -2.41
N LEU A 17 -12.88 -8.04 -3.63
CA LEU A 17 -12.25 -7.06 -4.51
C LEU A 17 -13.13 -5.81 -4.57
N ALA A 18 -12.56 -4.65 -4.21
CA ALA A 18 -13.26 -3.37 -4.20
C ALA A 18 -12.62 -2.39 -5.19
N LEU A 19 -13.45 -1.65 -5.93
CA LEU A 19 -13.00 -0.54 -6.76
C LEU A 19 -13.14 0.76 -5.95
N ILE A 20 -12.01 1.39 -5.64
CA ILE A 20 -11.97 2.54 -4.74
C ILE A 20 -11.29 3.73 -5.44
N PRO A 21 -11.87 4.95 -5.38
CA PRO A 21 -11.17 6.15 -5.84
C PRO A 21 -9.89 6.36 -5.03
N GLU A 22 -8.78 6.68 -5.70
CA GLU A 22 -7.47 6.84 -5.06
C GLU A 22 -7.45 7.89 -3.95
N LYS A 23 -8.22 8.98 -4.11
CA LYS A 23 -8.41 10.03 -3.09
C LYS A 23 -9.02 9.54 -1.76
N ASN A 24 -9.65 8.36 -1.76
CA ASN A 24 -10.23 7.74 -0.56
C ASN A 24 -9.28 6.70 0.06
N THR A 25 -8.02 6.65 -0.37
CA THR A 25 -7.02 5.71 0.14
C THR A 25 -5.83 6.45 0.75
N THR A 26 -5.19 5.83 1.74
CA THR A 26 -3.96 6.34 2.34
C THR A 26 -2.88 5.29 2.19
N PRO A 27 -1.78 5.59 1.46
CA PRO A 27 -0.67 4.68 1.33
C PRO A 27 -0.03 4.40 2.70
N LEU A 28 0.25 3.14 2.98
CA LEU A 28 0.86 2.73 4.23
C LEU A 28 2.36 2.46 4.00
N PRO A 29 3.27 2.99 4.84
CA PRO A 29 4.72 2.83 4.67
C PRO A 29 5.16 1.46 5.21
N ILE A 30 4.52 0.39 4.76
CA ILE A 30 4.90 -0.99 5.11
C ILE A 30 5.30 -1.73 3.85
N ARG A 31 6.21 -2.68 4.00
CA ARG A 31 6.55 -3.60 2.93
C ARG A 31 5.43 -4.61 2.71
N ILE A 32 5.30 -5.09 1.47
CA ILE A 32 4.30 -6.11 1.09
C ILE A 32 4.47 -7.35 1.97
N GLU A 33 5.71 -7.78 2.20
CA GLU A 33 6.04 -8.95 3.03
C GLU A 33 5.54 -8.78 4.47
N SER A 34 5.64 -7.57 5.04
CA SER A 34 5.15 -7.27 6.38
C SER A 34 3.62 -7.22 6.42
N ALA A 35 2.97 -6.71 5.36
CA ALA A 35 1.51 -6.76 5.23
C ALA A 35 0.99 -8.20 5.20
N PHE A 36 1.63 -9.09 4.44
CA PHE A 36 1.27 -10.51 4.39
C PHE A 36 1.47 -11.21 5.74
N LYS A 37 2.58 -10.94 6.44
CA LYS A 37 2.81 -11.46 7.81
C LYS A 37 1.71 -11.02 8.76
N LEU A 38 1.28 -9.76 8.69
CA LEU A 38 0.19 -9.23 9.51
C LEU A 38 -1.11 -10.00 9.25
N VAL A 39 -1.48 -10.18 7.98
CA VAL A 39 -2.70 -10.91 7.60
C VAL A 39 -2.65 -12.36 8.06
N ILE A 40 -1.57 -13.07 7.75
CA ILE A 40 -1.40 -14.51 8.06
C ILE A 40 -1.37 -14.76 9.57
N SER A 41 -0.74 -13.87 10.33
CA SER A 41 -0.65 -14.00 11.80
C SER A 41 -1.92 -13.56 12.54
N GLY A 42 -2.95 -13.09 11.83
CA GLY A 42 -4.14 -12.52 12.47
C GLY A 42 -3.83 -11.27 13.32
N GLY A 43 -2.79 -10.52 12.96
CA GLY A 43 -2.36 -9.32 13.68
C GLY A 43 -1.30 -9.54 14.77
N ALA A 44 -0.91 -10.78 15.07
CA ALA A 44 0.10 -11.05 16.10
C ALA A 44 1.51 -10.56 15.72
N LEU A 45 1.81 -10.50 14.41
CA LEU A 45 3.08 -9.99 13.88
C LEU A 45 2.88 -8.61 13.23
N ALA A 46 2.69 -7.60 14.06
CA ALA A 46 2.63 -6.21 13.62
C ALA A 46 4.02 -5.71 13.13
N PRO A 47 4.07 -4.81 12.13
CA PRO A 47 5.33 -4.18 11.73
C PRO A 47 5.83 -3.25 12.84
N GLN A 48 6.82 -3.71 13.61
CA GLN A 48 7.40 -2.98 14.75
C GLN A 48 8.78 -2.36 14.44
N TYR A 49 9.34 -2.60 13.26
CA TYR A 49 10.69 -2.15 12.93
C TYR A 49 10.65 -0.73 12.37
N LYS A 50 11.20 0.22 13.13
CA LYS A 50 11.40 1.61 12.69
C LYS A 50 12.09 1.68 11.32
N ASP A 51 12.97 0.73 11.02
CA ASP A 51 13.70 0.68 9.75
C ASP A 51 12.84 0.16 8.59
N GLU A 52 11.91 -0.78 8.82
CA GLU A 52 10.92 -1.18 7.80
C GLU A 52 9.99 -0.02 7.43
N LEU A 53 9.58 0.78 8.42
CA LEU A 53 8.71 1.94 8.18
C LEU A 53 9.44 3.08 7.46
N LYS A 54 10.75 3.27 7.73
CA LYS A 54 11.59 4.23 7.00
C LYS A 54 11.72 3.84 5.53
N GLU A 55 12.02 2.57 5.26
CA GLU A 55 12.16 2.08 3.89
C GLU A 55 10.83 2.14 3.13
N GLY A 56 9.73 1.78 3.78
CA GLY A 56 8.39 1.92 3.21
C GLY A 56 8.06 3.38 2.88
N ARG A 57 8.45 4.33 3.72
CA ARG A 57 8.24 5.78 3.46
C ARG A 57 9.04 6.28 2.28
N ARG A 58 10.31 5.88 2.18
CA ARG A 58 11.17 6.23 1.04
C ARG A 58 10.58 5.71 -0.29
N SER A 59 10.07 4.48 -0.29
CA SER A 59 9.39 3.93 -1.48
C SER A 59 8.15 4.75 -1.88
N LEU A 60 7.38 5.25 -0.90
CA LEU A 60 6.23 6.12 -1.19
C LEU A 60 6.65 7.48 -1.77
N GLU A 61 7.75 8.06 -1.29
CA GLU A 61 8.30 9.32 -1.81
C GLU A 61 8.78 9.18 -3.27
N ASP A 62 9.45 8.07 -3.59
CA ASP A 62 9.91 7.77 -4.95
C ASP A 62 8.73 7.60 -5.93
N HIS A 63 7.66 6.92 -5.52
CA HIS A 63 6.45 6.74 -6.34
C HIS A 63 5.58 8.00 -6.45
N GLY A 64 5.61 8.88 -5.43
CA GLY A 64 4.93 10.18 -5.50
C GLY A 64 5.58 11.10 -6.53
N LYS A 65 6.91 11.08 -6.62
CA LYS A 65 7.69 11.93 -7.52
C LYS A 65 7.53 11.58 -9.01
N SER A 66 7.30 10.30 -9.34
CA SER A 66 7.11 9.85 -10.72
C SER A 66 5.72 10.15 -11.29
N ARG A 67 4.73 10.46 -10.44
CA ARG A 67 3.34 10.75 -10.87
C ARG A 67 3.10 12.24 -11.08
N ASP A 68 3.85 13.09 -10.40
CA ASP A 68 3.74 14.55 -10.51
C ASP A 68 4.37 15.08 -11.82
N SER A 69 5.37 14.38 -12.37
CA SER A 69 6.03 14.76 -13.63
C SER A 69 5.17 14.58 -14.90
N THR A 70 4.00 13.94 -14.82
CA THR A 70 3.09 13.74 -15.97
C THR A 70 2.01 14.82 -16.08
N LEU A 71 1.98 15.78 -15.14
CA LEU A 71 0.99 16.87 -15.13
C LEU A 71 1.49 18.20 -15.72
N GLU A 72 2.75 18.27 -16.19
CA GLU A 72 3.24 19.40 -17.00
C GLU A 72 3.40 19.01 -18.46
N SER A 73 2.27 18.97 -19.17
CA SER A 73 2.23 19.11 -20.63
C SER A 73 1.13 20.11 -20.99
N PRO A 74 1.38 21.43 -20.92
CA PRO A 74 0.48 22.41 -21.48
C PRO A 74 0.91 22.70 -22.91
N HIS A 75 0.44 21.94 -23.90
CA HIS A 75 0.52 22.35 -25.30
C HIS A 75 -0.67 21.82 -26.10
N ASP A 76 -1.53 22.78 -26.46
CA ASP A 76 -2.53 22.87 -27.56
C ASP A 76 -3.58 21.76 -27.78
#